data_AF-A0A0H4X5R8-F1
#
_entry.id   AF-A0A0H4X5R8-F1
#
_cell.length_a   1.000
_cell.length_b   1.000
_cell.length_c   1.000
_cell.angle_alpha   90.00
_cell.angle_beta   90.00
_cell.angle_gamma   90.00
#
_symmetry.space_group_name_H-M   'P 1'
#
loop_
_entity.id
_entity.type
_entity.pdbx_description
1 polymer ?
#
loop_
_entity_poly.entity_id
_entity_poly.type
_entity_poly.pdbx_seq_one_letter_code
_entity_poly.pdbx_strand_id
1 'polypeptide(L)'
;MLVVAVATVAHAQSAGGLTWTAPAEWAAQGDRPMRAATYKIPAAKGDTEAAELAVFYFGQGQGGAVDANVKRWVGQFQTADGKPIPQDKSKTKTEKVNGMPLTTVDVKGTYTGGGPMMGPSTPKPGFRLLGAIVEGAQGAVFFKLTGPEKTVAASEKSFRKLLESVKKQ
;
A
#
# COMPACT_ATOMS: atom_id res chain seq x y z
N MET A 1 -36.43 13.16 11.48
CA MET A 1 -35.07 13.47 11.01
C MET A 1 -34.57 12.22 10.28
N LEU A 2 -34.62 12.23 8.94
CA LEU A 2 -34.31 11.06 8.12
C LEU A 2 -32.80 11.04 7.87
N VAL A 3 -32.06 10.10 8.47
CA VAL A 3 -30.66 9.87 8.13
C VAL A 3 -30.63 9.06 6.84
N VAL A 4 -30.33 9.73 5.72
CA VAL A 4 -30.04 9.05 4.46
C VAL A 4 -28.64 8.45 4.59
N ALA A 5 -28.58 7.14 4.81
CA ALA A 5 -27.34 6.39 4.67
C ALA A 5 -27.01 6.33 3.17
N VAL A 6 -26.07 7.17 2.72
CA VAL A 6 -25.46 7.02 1.41
C VAL A 6 -24.56 5.78 1.50
N ALA A 7 -25.09 4.63 1.06
CA ALA A 7 -24.26 3.46 0.84
C ALA A 7 -23.30 3.79 -0.30
N THR A 8 -22.04 4.09 0.05
CA THR A 8 -20.96 4.22 -0.92
C THR A 8 -20.75 2.84 -1.55
N VAL A 9 -21.27 2.66 -2.76
CA VAL A 9 -20.92 1.52 -3.60
C VAL A 9 -19.41 1.61 -3.82
N ALA A 10 -18.66 0.63 -3.32
CA ALA A 10 -17.23 0.51 -3.59
C ALA A 10 -17.07 0.30 -5.10
N HIS A 11 -16.78 1.38 -5.84
CA HIS A 11 -16.50 1.27 -7.26
C HIS A 11 -15.17 0.55 -7.42
N ALA A 12 -15.17 -0.54 -8.20
CA ALA A 12 -13.93 -1.19 -8.57
C ALA A 12 -13.04 -0.16 -9.28
N GLN A 13 -11.83 0.06 -8.75
CA GLN A 13 -10.85 0.88 -9.43
C GLN A 13 -9.98 0.00 -10.32
N SER A 14 -9.38 0.60 -11.35
CA SER A 14 -8.65 -0.13 -12.37
C SER A 14 -7.39 0.60 -12.80
N ALA A 15 -6.34 -0.17 -13.09
CA ALA A 15 -5.11 0.30 -13.74
C ALA A 15 -4.33 -0.90 -14.30
N GLY A 16 -3.58 -0.70 -15.40
CA GLY A 16 -2.74 -1.75 -15.97
C GLY A 16 -3.50 -3.02 -16.37
N GLY A 17 -4.75 -2.89 -16.81
CA GLY A 17 -5.62 -4.02 -17.15
C GLY A 17 -6.03 -4.87 -15.94
N LEU A 18 -5.88 -4.36 -14.72
CA LEU A 18 -6.34 -4.98 -13.48
C LEU A 18 -7.47 -4.17 -12.86
N THR A 19 -8.38 -4.85 -12.18
CA THR A 19 -9.42 -4.27 -11.31
C THR A 19 -9.25 -4.78 -9.89
N TRP A 20 -9.63 -3.97 -8.90
CA TRP A 20 -9.68 -4.37 -7.49
C TRP A 20 -10.81 -3.65 -6.77
N THR A 21 -11.21 -4.20 -5.62
CA THR A 21 -12.24 -3.62 -4.76
C THR A 21 -11.63 -3.25 -3.41
N ALA A 22 -11.70 -1.98 -3.06
CA ALA A 22 -11.33 -1.54 -1.73
C ALA A 22 -12.41 -1.92 -0.70
N PRO A 23 -12.02 -2.24 0.54
CA PRO A 23 -12.94 -2.38 1.66
C PRO A 23 -13.83 -1.14 1.81
N ALA A 24 -15.11 -1.34 2.16
CA ALA A 24 -16.09 -0.25 2.23
C ALA A 24 -15.75 0.80 3.32
N GLU A 25 -15.00 0.40 4.33
CA GLU A 25 -14.52 1.28 5.39
C GLU A 25 -13.37 2.21 4.97
N TRP A 26 -12.82 2.04 3.76
CA TRP A 26 -11.74 2.88 3.23
C TRP A 26 -12.30 4.01 2.38
N ALA A 27 -11.94 5.24 2.72
CA ALA A 27 -12.38 6.42 1.98
C ALA A 27 -11.47 6.65 0.77
N ALA A 28 -11.99 6.45 -0.44
CA ALA A 28 -11.32 6.89 -1.66
C ALA A 28 -11.04 8.40 -1.59
N GLN A 29 -9.83 8.79 -1.99
CA GLN A 29 -9.39 10.18 -2.06
C GLN A 29 -9.41 10.64 -3.52
N GLY A 30 -9.44 11.96 -3.73
CA GLY A 30 -9.33 12.54 -5.07
C GLY A 30 -7.99 12.26 -5.75
N ASP A 31 -7.90 12.63 -7.02
CA ASP A 31 -6.74 12.36 -7.86
C ASP A 31 -5.45 12.93 -7.29
N ARG A 32 -4.37 12.16 -7.43
CA ARG A 32 -3.03 12.55 -7.02
C ARG A 32 -2.04 12.23 -8.13
N PRO A 33 -1.02 13.08 -8.37
CA PRO A 33 -0.03 12.83 -9.39
C PRO A 33 0.60 11.44 -9.24
N MET A 34 0.75 10.75 -10.38
CA MET A 34 1.37 9.42 -10.48
C MET A 34 0.67 8.30 -9.69
N ARG A 35 -0.60 8.47 -9.28
CA ARG A 35 -1.36 7.44 -8.55
C ARG A 35 -2.59 7.02 -9.33
N ALA A 36 -2.81 5.71 -9.41
CA ALA A 36 -4.05 5.13 -9.93
C ALA A 36 -5.19 5.24 -8.92
N ALA A 37 -4.88 5.16 -7.63
CA ALA A 37 -5.83 5.34 -6.54
C ALA A 37 -5.13 5.78 -5.26
N THR A 38 -5.88 6.44 -4.38
CA THR A 38 -5.46 6.67 -2.99
C THR A 38 -6.65 6.43 -2.07
N TYR A 39 -6.45 5.69 -1.00
CA TYR A 39 -7.45 5.45 0.04
C TYR A 39 -6.93 5.91 1.38
N LYS A 40 -7.83 6.51 2.18
CA LYS A 40 -7.60 6.83 3.58
C LYS A 40 -8.24 5.76 4.45
N ILE A 41 -7.43 5.20 5.35
CA ILE A 41 -7.83 4.17 6.30
C ILE A 41 -7.95 4.83 7.69
N PRO A 42 -9.11 4.78 8.34
CA PRO A 42 -9.31 5.38 9.66
C PRO A 42 -8.28 4.89 10.70
N ALA A 43 -7.87 5.78 11.59
CA ALA A 43 -6.96 5.42 12.69
C ALA A 43 -7.58 4.33 13.57
N ALA A 44 -6.79 3.32 13.92
CA ALA A 44 -7.20 2.33 14.91
C ALA A 44 -7.17 2.91 16.33
N LYS A 45 -7.85 2.24 17.26
CA LYS A 45 -7.83 2.62 18.68
C LYS A 45 -6.39 2.69 19.19
N GLY A 46 -6.02 3.86 19.71
CA GLY A 46 -4.70 4.10 20.29
C GLY A 46 -3.64 4.62 19.31
N ASP A 47 -4.01 4.89 18.06
CA ASP A 47 -3.28 5.75 17.13
C ASP A 47 -4.12 7.02 16.85
N THR A 48 -3.46 8.11 16.46
CA THR A 48 -4.13 9.39 16.16
C THR A 48 -4.11 9.75 14.67
N GLU A 49 -3.29 9.07 13.87
CA GLU A 49 -3.13 9.30 12.44
C GLU A 49 -3.77 8.17 11.64
N ALA A 50 -4.42 8.52 10.52
CA ALA A 50 -4.90 7.57 9.54
C ALA A 50 -3.74 6.87 8.81
N ALA A 51 -3.99 5.70 8.23
CA ALA A 51 -3.08 5.12 7.24
C ALA A 51 -3.53 5.49 5.82
N GLU A 52 -2.62 5.38 4.86
CA GLU A 52 -2.88 5.63 3.45
C GLU A 52 -2.51 4.40 2.62
N LEU A 53 -3.43 3.92 1.78
CA LEU A 53 -3.09 3.03 0.67
C LEU A 53 -2.93 3.87 -0.59
N ALA A 54 -1.71 3.90 -1.12
CA ALA A 54 -1.40 4.44 -2.43
C ALA A 54 -1.31 3.29 -3.45
N VAL A 55 -2.02 3.42 -4.57
CA VAL A 55 -1.93 2.48 -5.70
C VAL A 55 -1.27 3.17 -6.87
N PHE A 56 -0.23 2.56 -7.43
CA PHE A 56 0.53 3.09 -8.54
C PHE A 56 0.49 2.15 -9.74
N TYR A 57 0.43 2.75 -10.92
CA TYR A 57 0.68 2.09 -12.20
C TYR A 57 1.46 3.07 -13.06
N PHE A 58 2.62 2.65 -13.56
CA PHE A 58 3.55 3.53 -14.27
C PHE A 58 3.53 3.33 -15.78
N GLY A 59 2.70 2.41 -16.29
CA GLY A 59 2.72 1.99 -17.69
C GLY A 59 3.37 0.62 -17.89
N GLN A 60 3.13 0.02 -19.05
CA GLN A 60 3.70 -1.27 -19.41
C GLN A 60 5.23 -1.19 -19.53
N GLY A 61 5.94 -2.11 -18.88
CA GLY A 61 7.40 -2.12 -18.82
C GLY A 61 8.02 -1.01 -17.94
N GLN A 62 7.20 -0.19 -17.27
CA GLN A 62 7.64 0.88 -16.37
C GLN A 62 7.54 0.45 -14.89
N GLY A 63 8.04 1.29 -13.98
CA GLY A 63 7.99 1.04 -12.53
C GLY A 63 9.19 0.27 -11.95
N GLY A 64 10.03 -0.29 -12.82
CA GLY A 64 11.26 -0.99 -12.44
C GLY A 64 11.03 -2.38 -11.86
N ALA A 65 12.13 -3.10 -11.57
CA ALA A 65 12.09 -4.47 -11.07
C ALA A 65 11.41 -4.60 -9.69
N VAL A 66 10.76 -5.74 -9.44
CA VAL A 66 10.09 -6.08 -8.18
C VAL A 66 11.06 -5.94 -6.99
N ASP A 67 12.22 -6.57 -7.05
CA ASP A 67 13.21 -6.55 -5.95
C ASP A 67 13.76 -5.15 -5.69
N ALA A 68 13.90 -4.32 -6.73
CA ALA A 68 14.33 -2.93 -6.57
C ALA A 68 13.28 -2.10 -5.83
N ASN A 69 12.00 -2.36 -6.06
CA ASN A 69 10.91 -1.73 -5.32
C ASN A 69 10.83 -2.21 -3.87
N VAL A 70 10.98 -3.52 -3.62
CA VAL A 70 11.05 -4.08 -2.26
C VAL A 70 12.19 -3.44 -1.46
N LYS A 71 13.41 -3.43 -2.01
CA LYS A 71 14.58 -2.78 -1.39
C LYS A 71 14.32 -1.30 -1.11
N ARG A 72 13.72 -0.59 -2.06
CA ARG A 72 13.38 0.82 -1.89
C ARG A 72 12.38 1.04 -0.77
N TRP A 73 11.31 0.25 -0.69
CA TRP A 73 10.29 0.38 0.35
C TRP A 73 10.83 0.05 1.74
N VAL A 74 11.66 -0.99 1.88
CA VAL A 74 12.35 -1.28 3.15
C VAL A 74 13.32 -0.16 3.52
N GLY A 75 14.03 0.41 2.54
CA GLY A 75 14.95 1.53 2.74
C GLY A 75 14.30 2.86 3.17
N GLN A 76 12.96 2.96 3.15
CA GLN A 76 12.23 4.09 3.73
C GLN A 76 12.02 3.96 5.24
N PHE A 77 12.52 2.89 5.83
CA PHE A 77 12.44 2.62 7.25
C PHE A 77 13.83 2.54 7.86
N GLN A 78 13.91 2.95 9.11
CA GLN A 78 15.08 2.84 9.96
C GLN A 78 14.67 2.27 11.32
N THR A 79 15.63 1.68 12.02
CA THR A 79 15.49 1.31 13.42
C THR A 79 15.34 2.56 14.31
N ALA A 80 14.98 2.36 15.57
CA ALA A 80 14.81 3.48 16.51
C ALA A 80 16.10 4.31 16.72
N ASP A 81 17.27 3.69 16.56
CA ASP A 81 18.58 4.35 16.60
C ASP A 81 19.05 4.88 15.24
N GLY A 82 18.17 4.96 14.24
CA GLY A 82 18.43 5.56 12.93
C GLY A 82 19.25 4.71 11.96
N LYS A 83 19.43 3.41 12.24
CA LYS A 83 20.16 2.49 11.36
C LYS A 83 19.23 1.87 10.31
N PRO A 84 19.76 1.35 9.20
CA PRO A 84 18.97 0.59 8.24
C PRO A 84 18.25 -0.59 8.90
N ILE A 85 17.05 -0.92 8.42
CA ILE A 85 16.32 -2.11 8.87
C ILE A 85 17.13 -3.38 8.52
N PRO A 86 17.47 -4.23 9.52
CA PRO A 86 18.09 -5.53 9.25
C PRO A 86 17.19 -6.42 8.39
N GLN A 87 17.79 -7.25 7.53
CA GLN A 87 17.04 -8.07 6.57
C GLN A 87 16.00 -8.98 7.25
N ASP A 88 16.31 -9.56 8.41
CA ASP A 88 15.42 -10.41 9.21
C ASP A 88 14.24 -9.66 9.85
N LYS A 89 14.25 -8.33 9.81
CA LYS A 89 13.18 -7.45 10.34
C LYS A 89 12.23 -6.96 9.25
N SER A 90 12.47 -7.32 7.99
CA SER A 90 11.52 -7.17 6.89
C SER A 90 11.08 -8.54 6.41
N LYS A 91 9.79 -8.70 6.12
CA LYS A 91 9.25 -9.96 5.58
C LYS A 91 8.87 -9.74 4.13
N THR A 92 9.37 -10.60 3.25
CA THR A 92 8.99 -10.61 1.83
C THR A 92 8.45 -11.99 1.49
N LYS A 93 7.33 -12.04 0.77
CA LYS A 93 6.71 -13.30 0.33
C LYS A 93 6.28 -13.17 -1.13
N THR A 94 6.64 -14.15 -1.94
CA THR A 94 6.16 -14.32 -3.31
C THR A 94 5.12 -15.43 -3.34
N GLU A 95 3.98 -15.15 -3.96
CA GLU A 95 2.89 -16.10 -4.18
C GLU A 95 2.15 -15.75 -5.48
N LYS A 96 0.95 -16.31 -5.66
CA LYS A 96 0.06 -15.92 -6.75
C LYS A 96 -1.28 -15.45 -6.21
N VAL A 97 -1.89 -14.51 -6.90
CA VAL A 97 -3.29 -14.10 -6.68
C VAL A 97 -4.02 -14.12 -8.01
N ASN A 98 -5.11 -14.91 -8.09
CA ASN A 98 -5.90 -15.08 -9.31
C ASN A 98 -5.04 -15.39 -10.56
N GLY A 99 -4.02 -16.24 -10.39
CA GLY A 99 -3.08 -16.67 -11.43
C GLY A 99 -1.95 -15.70 -11.75
N MET A 100 -1.91 -14.50 -11.16
CA MET A 100 -0.87 -13.49 -11.37
C MET A 100 0.20 -13.57 -10.28
N PRO A 101 1.49 -13.35 -10.60
CA PRO A 101 2.52 -13.21 -9.58
C PRO A 101 2.22 -12.06 -8.61
N LEU A 102 2.42 -12.33 -7.33
CA LEU A 102 2.24 -11.39 -6.24
C LEU A 102 3.48 -11.42 -5.34
N THR A 103 4.16 -10.30 -5.20
CA THR A 103 5.20 -10.12 -4.18
C THR A 103 4.71 -9.14 -3.12
N THR A 104 4.76 -9.55 -1.85
CA THR A 104 4.37 -8.73 -0.70
C THR A 104 5.59 -8.40 0.17
N VAL A 105 5.54 -7.25 0.82
CA VAL A 105 6.52 -6.82 1.83
C VAL A 105 5.82 -6.31 3.09
N ASP A 106 6.39 -6.62 4.24
CA ASP A 106 5.98 -6.11 5.55
C ASP A 106 7.22 -5.62 6.29
N VAL A 107 7.22 -4.33 6.63
CA VAL A 107 8.32 -3.68 7.34
C VAL A 107 7.77 -2.66 8.33
N LYS A 108 8.43 -2.54 9.47
CA LYS A 108 8.09 -1.56 10.51
C LYS A 108 9.31 -0.87 11.07
N GLY A 109 9.12 0.32 11.62
CA GLY A 109 10.18 1.11 12.23
C GLY A 109 9.86 2.59 12.20
N THR A 110 10.91 3.41 12.13
CA THR A 110 10.79 4.84 11.87
C THR A 110 10.69 5.05 10.37
N TYR A 111 9.53 5.49 9.89
CA TYR A 111 9.31 5.82 8.50
C TYR A 111 9.93 7.18 8.17
N THR A 112 10.95 7.21 7.32
CA THR A 112 11.63 8.45 6.90
C THR A 112 11.11 8.97 5.56
N GLY A 113 10.17 8.26 4.94
CA GLY A 113 9.64 8.60 3.62
C GLY A 113 10.72 8.54 2.53
N GLY A 114 10.47 9.25 1.43
CA GLY A 114 11.44 9.43 0.37
C GLY A 114 11.48 8.33 -0.70
N GLY A 115 11.42 8.75 -1.95
CA GLY A 115 12.02 8.06 -3.10
C GLY A 115 12.98 9.04 -3.76
N PRO A 116 13.75 8.67 -4.78
CA PRO A 116 14.70 9.58 -5.43
C PRO A 116 14.08 10.93 -5.87
N MET A 117 12.76 10.97 -6.08
CA MET A 117 11.99 12.16 -6.47
C MET A 117 11.14 12.79 -5.36
N MET A 118 11.02 12.17 -4.19
CA MET A 118 10.21 12.71 -3.07
C MET A 118 11.20 13.25 -2.04
N GLY A 119 11.22 14.58 -1.87
CA GLY A 119 12.11 15.28 -0.95
C GLY A 119 11.98 14.82 0.52
N PRO A 120 12.74 15.44 1.45
CA PRO A 120 12.79 15.01 2.83
C PRO A 120 11.39 14.98 3.46
N SER A 121 11.11 13.92 4.22
CA SER A 121 9.89 13.81 5.02
C SER A 121 10.24 13.79 6.51
N THR A 122 9.36 14.32 7.35
CA THR A 122 9.52 14.22 8.81
C THR A 122 9.51 12.75 9.22
N PRO A 123 10.54 12.24 9.91
CA PRO A 123 10.57 10.86 10.39
C PRO A 123 9.38 10.55 11.30
N LYS A 124 8.70 9.43 11.06
CA LYS A 124 7.54 8.97 11.81
C LYS A 124 7.84 7.65 12.51
N PRO A 125 8.14 7.66 13.82
CA PRO A 125 8.37 6.43 14.58
C PRO A 125 7.08 5.61 14.72
N GLY A 126 7.22 4.29 14.89
CA GLY A 126 6.08 3.39 15.11
C GLY A 126 5.18 3.25 13.89
N PHE A 127 5.76 3.32 12.69
CA PHE A 127 5.05 3.11 11.43
C PHE A 127 5.29 1.71 10.89
N ARG A 128 4.35 1.26 10.05
CA ARG A 128 4.43 0.01 9.30
C ARG A 128 4.05 0.26 7.84
N LEU A 129 4.64 -0.53 6.96
CA LEU A 129 4.26 -0.62 5.56
C LEU A 129 3.87 -2.05 5.23
N LEU A 130 2.70 -2.21 4.62
CA LEU A 130 2.31 -3.41 3.87
C LEU A 130 2.32 -3.06 2.39
N GLY A 131 3.26 -3.66 1.66
CA GLY A 131 3.45 -3.45 0.24
C GLY A 131 3.05 -4.70 -0.54
N ALA A 132 2.53 -4.50 -1.74
CA ALA A 132 2.25 -5.57 -2.68
C ALA A 132 2.49 -5.11 -4.11
N ILE A 133 3.01 -6.01 -4.94
CA ILE A 133 3.25 -5.82 -6.37
C ILE A 133 2.56 -6.96 -7.07
N VAL A 134 1.53 -6.65 -7.87
CA VAL A 134 0.80 -7.63 -8.69
C VAL A 134 1.22 -7.43 -10.13
N GLU A 135 1.75 -8.48 -10.76
CA GLU A 135 2.26 -8.43 -12.13
C GLU A 135 1.16 -8.83 -13.11
N GLY A 136 0.51 -7.84 -13.71
CA GLY A 136 -0.51 -8.00 -14.75
C GLY A 136 0.08 -8.01 -16.16
N ALA A 137 -0.74 -8.38 -17.15
CA ALA A 137 -0.31 -8.47 -18.55
C ALA A 137 0.13 -7.12 -19.15
N GLN A 138 -0.42 -6.01 -18.66
CA GLN A 138 -0.08 -4.65 -19.11
C GLN A 138 0.92 -3.96 -18.17
N GLY A 139 1.55 -4.71 -17.25
CA GLY A 139 2.50 -4.17 -16.28
C GLY A 139 2.07 -4.37 -14.83
N ALA A 140 2.98 -4.03 -13.92
CA ALA A 140 2.77 -4.21 -12.49
C ALA A 140 1.93 -3.08 -11.89
N VAL A 141 1.04 -3.45 -10.96
CA VAL A 141 0.31 -2.51 -10.10
C VAL A 141 0.87 -2.64 -8.69
N PHE A 142 1.21 -1.49 -8.10
CA PHE A 142 1.90 -1.40 -6.82
C PHE A 142 0.94 -0.87 -5.76
N PHE A 143 0.67 -1.67 -4.74
CA PHE A 143 -0.18 -1.31 -3.61
C PHE A 143 0.71 -1.06 -2.41
N LYS A 144 0.64 0.14 -1.83
CA LYS A 144 1.49 0.53 -0.72
C LYS A 144 0.66 1.13 0.41
N LEU A 145 0.34 0.32 1.41
CA LEU A 145 -0.34 0.74 2.63
C LEU A 145 0.70 1.16 3.65
N THR A 146 0.68 2.42 4.08
CA THR A 146 1.64 2.97 5.05
C THR A 146 0.91 3.81 6.09
N GLY A 147 1.30 3.68 7.35
CA GLY A 147 0.72 4.44 8.46
C GLY A 147 1.22 3.96 9.82
N PRO A 148 0.61 4.46 10.90
CA PRO A 148 0.88 3.98 12.26
C PRO A 148 0.72 2.46 12.39
N GLU A 149 1.60 1.82 13.17
CA GLU A 149 1.71 0.35 13.25
C GLU A 149 0.39 -0.31 13.65
N LYS A 150 -0.36 0.22 14.62
CA LYS A 150 -1.62 -0.42 15.06
C LYS A 150 -2.70 -0.27 13.99
N THR A 151 -2.76 0.89 13.33
CA THR A 151 -3.70 1.16 12.23
C THR A 151 -3.45 0.23 11.03
N VAL A 152 -2.19 0.05 10.64
CA VAL A 152 -1.82 -0.88 9.57
C VAL A 152 -2.07 -2.33 9.98
N ALA A 153 -1.74 -2.70 11.22
CA ALA A 153 -2.01 -4.05 11.74
C ALA A 153 -3.51 -4.38 11.79
N ALA A 154 -4.36 -3.44 12.22
CA ALA A 154 -5.82 -3.60 12.21
C ALA A 154 -6.37 -3.79 10.78
N SER A 155 -5.67 -3.25 9.78
CA SER A 155 -6.09 -3.27 8.37
C SER A 155 -5.53 -4.45 7.58
N GLU A 156 -4.70 -5.30 8.17
CA GLU A 156 -3.98 -6.38 7.47
C GLU A 156 -4.94 -7.34 6.74
N LYS A 157 -6.05 -7.74 7.40
CA LYS A 157 -7.07 -8.60 6.79
C LYS A 157 -7.81 -7.90 5.65
N SER A 158 -8.14 -6.63 5.81
CA SER A 158 -8.82 -5.84 4.78
C SER A 158 -7.90 -5.60 3.56
N PHE A 159 -6.61 -5.35 3.79
CA PHE A 159 -5.60 -5.26 2.73
C PHE A 159 -5.45 -6.58 1.98
N ARG A 160 -5.38 -7.71 2.70
CA ARG A 160 -5.35 -9.04 2.09
C ARG A 160 -6.58 -9.31 1.20
N LYS A 161 -7.79 -8.98 1.68
CA LYS A 161 -9.02 -9.10 0.89
C LYS A 161 -9.01 -8.25 -0.38
N LEU A 162 -8.47 -7.03 -0.30
CA LEU A 162 -8.28 -6.18 -1.48
C LEU A 162 -7.38 -6.90 -2.50
N LEU A 163 -6.22 -7.42 -2.06
CA LEU A 163 -5.32 -8.14 -2.96
C LEU A 163 -5.98 -9.36 -3.59
N GLU A 164 -6.74 -10.14 -2.81
CA GLU A 164 -7.49 -11.30 -3.30
C GLU A 164 -8.59 -10.93 -4.31
N SER A 165 -9.10 -9.70 -4.26
CA SER A 165 -10.05 -9.17 -5.24
C SER A 165 -9.40 -8.78 -6.58
N VAL A 166 -8.06 -8.68 -6.63
CA VAL A 166 -7.35 -8.22 -7.83
C VAL A 166 -7.52 -9.23 -8.95
N LYS A 167 -8.11 -8.81 -10.06
CA LYS A 167 -8.35 -9.65 -11.23
C LYS A 167 -8.09 -8.87 -12.51
N LYS A 168 -7.92 -9.60 -13.62
CA LYS A 168 -7.88 -9.00 -14.96
C LYS A 168 -9.19 -8.24 -15.21
N GLN A 169 -9.07 -7.05 -15.80
CA GLN A 169 -10.20 -6.26 -16.28
C GLN A 169 -10.91 -6.98 -17.43
#